data_AF-A0A2N1UR17-F1
#
_entry.id   AF-A0A2N1UR17-F1
#
_cell.length_a   1.000
_cell.length_b   1.000
_cell.length_c   1.000
_cell.angle_alpha   90.00
_cell.angle_beta   90.00
_cell.angle_gamma   90.00
#
_symmetry.space_group_name_H-M   'P 1'
#
loop_
_entity.id
_entity.type
_entity.pdbx_description
1 polymer ?
#
loop_
_entity_poly.entity_id
_entity_poly.type
_entity_poly.pdbx_seq_one_letter_code
_entity_poly.pdbx_strand_id
1 'polypeptide(L)'
;MTLLRAVGVRCRFHGFTIDKRLQKGALSGIWYLLAPWEIVHSWVELFYDGRWIDMEGFILDLPYLRSVQRIACGKTSAFCGYGVATSAIESPRVFWDGNATYIQKEGIVRDFGIYPDPDSFFKDHSQPMGPVKRLVFMTVARRAMNRQVSRIRARL
;
A
#
# COMPACT_ATOMS: atom_id res chain seq x y z
N MET A 1 -9.69 7.75 -7.37
CA MET A 1 -10.02 9.17 -7.67
C MET A 1 -11.18 9.30 -8.66
N THR A 2 -11.19 8.64 -9.82
CA THR A 2 -12.26 8.76 -10.83
C THR A 2 -13.68 8.61 -10.27
N LEU A 3 -13.95 7.54 -9.51
CA LEU A 3 -15.26 7.33 -8.89
C LEU A 3 -15.66 8.46 -7.92
N LEU A 4 -14.71 8.94 -7.11
CA LEU A 4 -14.92 10.04 -6.16
C LEU A 4 -15.27 11.34 -6.89
N ARG A 5 -14.52 11.66 -7.95
CA ARG A 5 -14.79 12.83 -8.79
C ARG A 5 -16.14 12.75 -9.50
N ALA A 6 -16.52 11.57 -9.98
CA ALA A 6 -17.80 11.37 -10.64
C ALA A 6 -19.00 11.65 -9.72
N VAL A 7 -18.84 11.46 -8.40
CA VAL A 7 -19.86 11.79 -7.40
C VAL A 7 -19.64 13.14 -6.71
N GLY A 8 -18.79 14.01 -7.27
CA GLY A 8 -18.55 15.36 -6.75
C GLY A 8 -17.65 15.44 -5.51
N VAL A 9 -17.03 14.34 -5.09
CA VAL A 9 -16.09 14.34 -3.97
C VAL A 9 -14.74 14.89 -4.43
N ARG A 10 -14.34 16.01 -3.83
CA ARG A 10 -13.01 16.59 -4.03
C ARG A 10 -11.96 15.63 -3.49
N CYS A 11 -10.99 15.29 -4.33
CA CYS A 11 -9.89 14.41 -3.95
C CYS A 11 -8.58 14.83 -4.63
N ARG A 12 -7.45 14.57 -3.97
CA ARG A 12 -6.09 14.80 -4.47
C ARG A 12 -5.22 13.55 -4.27
N PHE A 13 -4.13 13.47 -5.02
CA PHE A 13 -3.21 12.35 -4.98
C PHE A 13 -2.05 12.70 -4.04
N HIS A 14 -1.63 11.77 -3.18
CA HIS A 14 -0.46 11.93 -2.35
C HIS A 14 0.56 10.87 -2.74
N GLY A 15 1.73 11.31 -3.22
CA GLY A 15 2.79 10.43 -3.72
C GLY A 15 3.95 10.31 -2.74
N PHE A 16 4.52 9.12 -2.61
CA PHE A 16 5.66 8.85 -1.73
C PHE A 16 6.40 7.57 -2.16
N THR A 17 7.49 7.23 -1.48
CA THR A 17 8.08 5.89 -1.52
C THR A 17 7.92 5.17 -0.20
N ILE A 18 7.85 3.84 -0.27
CA ILE A 18 7.86 2.96 0.90
C ILE A 18 9.09 2.05 0.90
N ASP A 19 9.49 1.62 2.08
CA ASP A 19 10.54 0.61 2.26
C ASP A 19 10.03 -0.77 1.83
N LYS A 20 10.82 -1.51 1.05
CA LYS A 20 10.46 -2.87 0.60
C LYS A 20 10.16 -3.83 1.74
N ARG A 21 10.65 -3.59 2.96
CA ARG A 21 10.31 -4.34 4.18
C ARG A 21 8.80 -4.46 4.36
N LEU A 22 8.04 -3.43 3.97
CA LEU A 22 6.58 -3.44 3.98
C LEU A 22 6.01 -4.60 3.16
N GLN A 23 6.65 -4.99 2.06
CA GLN A 23 6.21 -6.09 1.20
C GLN A 23 6.76 -7.46 1.62
N LYS A 24 7.64 -7.54 2.63
CA LYS A 24 8.23 -8.83 3.07
C LYS A 24 7.13 -9.80 3.52
N GLY A 25 7.06 -10.96 2.90
CA GLY A 25 6.04 -11.99 3.18
C GLY A 25 4.92 -12.03 2.13
N ALA A 26 4.43 -10.87 1.69
CA ALA A 26 3.59 -10.76 0.48
C ALA A 26 4.42 -11.04 -0.77
N LEU A 27 5.63 -10.49 -0.79
CA LEU A 27 6.72 -10.83 -1.69
C LEU A 27 7.70 -11.74 -0.94
N SER A 28 8.07 -12.87 -1.56
CA SER A 28 8.89 -13.90 -0.91
C SER A 28 10.00 -14.43 -1.82
N GLY A 29 11.05 -14.99 -1.21
CA GLY A 29 12.15 -15.64 -1.93
C GLY A 29 12.89 -14.70 -2.87
N ILE A 30 13.23 -15.20 -4.05
CA ILE A 30 13.98 -14.44 -5.07
C ILE A 30 13.30 -13.12 -5.45
N TRP A 31 11.96 -13.07 -5.46
CA TRP A 31 11.23 -11.86 -5.83
C TRP A 31 11.43 -10.75 -4.82
N TYR A 32 11.54 -11.08 -3.53
CA TYR A 32 11.81 -10.09 -2.48
C TYR A 32 13.26 -9.59 -2.55
N LEU A 33 14.20 -10.49 -2.87
CA LEU A 33 15.61 -10.12 -3.04
C LEU A 33 15.82 -9.17 -4.23
N LEU A 34 15.12 -9.41 -5.34
CA LEU A 34 15.21 -8.59 -6.55
C LEU A 34 14.40 -7.29 -6.49
N ALA A 35 13.54 -7.13 -5.49
CA ALA A 35 12.74 -5.92 -5.32
C ALA A 35 13.63 -4.72 -5.00
N PRO A 36 13.32 -3.53 -5.56
CA PRO A 36 14.02 -2.30 -5.21
C PRO A 36 13.81 -1.99 -3.72
N TRP A 37 14.77 -1.31 -3.09
CA TRP A 37 14.71 -0.93 -1.68
C TRP A 37 13.57 0.03 -1.37
N GLU A 38 13.34 0.97 -2.29
CA GLU A 38 12.23 1.90 -2.24
C GLU A 38 11.27 1.64 -3.39
N ILE A 39 9.98 1.67 -3.05
CA ILE A 39 8.89 1.37 -3.97
C ILE A 39 7.99 2.60 -4.05
N VAL A 40 7.76 3.09 -5.28
CA VAL A 40 6.82 4.20 -5.52
C VAL A 40 5.42 3.77 -5.08
N HIS A 41 4.78 4.63 -4.29
CA HIS A 41 3.48 4.36 -3.69
C HIS A 41 2.66 5.64 -3.55
N SER A 42 1.39 5.47 -3.15
CA SER A 42 0.46 6.58 -3.05
C SER A 42 -0.77 6.24 -2.23
N TRP A 43 -1.44 7.27 -1.71
CA TRP A 43 -2.84 7.22 -1.31
C TRP A 43 -3.63 8.36 -1.94
N VAL A 44 -4.95 8.32 -1.71
CA VAL A 44 -5.86 9.40 -2.10
C VAL A 44 -6.23 10.17 -0.85
N GLU A 45 -6.25 11.49 -0.93
CA GLU A 45 -6.82 12.33 0.11
C GLU A 45 -8.19 12.86 -0.33
N LEU A 46 -9.15 12.85 0.58
CA LEU A 46 -10.50 13.35 0.37
C LEU A 46 -10.69 14.66 1.10
N PHE A 47 -11.40 15.61 0.49
CA PHE A 47 -11.88 16.78 1.20
C PHE A 47 -13.25 16.47 1.80
N TYR A 48 -13.32 16.44 3.13
CA TYR A 48 -14.52 16.12 3.89
C TYR A 48 -14.54 16.94 5.17
N ASP A 49 -15.68 17.54 5.49
CA ASP A 49 -15.87 18.36 6.71
C ASP A 49 -14.81 19.45 6.89
N GLY A 50 -14.54 20.21 5.82
CA GLY A 50 -13.59 21.33 5.86
C GLY A 50 -12.10 20.96 5.89
N ARG A 51 -11.75 19.67 5.88
CA ARG A 51 -10.37 19.19 5.97
C ARG A 51 -10.02 18.16 4.90
N TRP A 52 -8.71 17.98 4.67
CA TRP A 52 -8.18 16.88 3.88
C TRP A 52 -7.97 15.64 4.77
N ILE A 53 -8.38 14.48 4.27
CA ILE A 53 -8.37 13.21 5.00
C ILE A 53 -7.61 12.17 4.19
N ASP A 54 -6.57 11.59 4.80
CA ASP A 54 -5.78 10.51 4.22
C ASP A 54 -6.57 9.20 4.19
N MET A 55 -6.59 8.54 3.03
CA MET A 55 -7.28 7.28 2.84
C MET A 55 -6.28 6.18 2.49
N GLU A 56 -5.73 5.47 3.48
CA GLU A 56 -4.95 4.25 3.23
C GLU A 56 -5.73 2.96 3.53
N GLY A 57 -6.81 3.05 4.33
CA GLY A 57 -7.52 1.87 4.84
C GLY A 57 -8.09 0.95 3.77
N PHE A 58 -8.26 1.45 2.54
CA PHE A 58 -8.74 0.68 1.39
C PHE A 58 -7.67 -0.20 0.73
N ILE A 59 -6.39 -0.02 1.07
CA ILE A 59 -5.27 -0.68 0.35
C ILE A 59 -5.30 -2.20 0.52
N LEU A 60 -5.75 -2.69 1.68
CA LEU A 60 -5.85 -4.13 1.97
C LEU A 60 -7.31 -4.55 2.12
N ASP A 61 -7.66 -5.69 1.54
CA ASP A 61 -8.96 -6.32 1.82
C ASP A 61 -9.01 -6.91 3.23
N LEU A 62 -10.20 -6.87 3.86
CA LEU A 62 -10.39 -7.34 5.24
C LEU A 62 -10.00 -8.81 5.46
N PRO A 63 -10.35 -9.77 4.59
CA PRO A 63 -9.91 -11.16 4.74
C PRO A 63 -8.38 -11.31 4.76
N TYR A 64 -7.68 -10.59 3.89
CA TYR A 64 -6.23 -10.57 3.87
C TYR A 64 -5.67 -9.95 5.15
N LEU A 65 -6.17 -8.79 5.57
CA LEU A 65 -5.73 -8.11 6.79
C LEU A 65 -5.91 -9.01 8.03
N ARG A 66 -7.06 -9.68 8.20
CA ARG A 66 -7.30 -10.63 9.29
C ARG A 66 -6.28 -11.76 9.31
N SER A 67 -5.93 -12.28 8.13
CA SER A 67 -4.90 -13.32 8.02
C SER A 67 -3.52 -12.81 8.42
N VAL A 68 -3.18 -11.57 8.05
CA VAL A 68 -1.93 -10.91 8.49
C VAL A 68 -1.93 -10.68 10.00
N GLN A 69 -3.05 -10.25 10.60
CA GLN A 69 -3.19 -10.08 12.04
C GLN A 69 -2.93 -11.39 12.80
N ARG A 70 -3.39 -12.53 12.27
CA ARG A 70 -3.05 -13.85 12.85
C ARG A 70 -1.58 -14.22 12.72
N ILE A 71 -0.95 -13.88 11.59
CA ILE A 71 0.51 -14.04 11.42
C ILE A 71 1.30 -13.14 12.38
N ALA A 72 0.71 -12.00 12.75
CA ALA A 72 1.26 -11.06 13.71
C ALA A 72 0.91 -11.40 15.17
N CYS A 73 -0.01 -12.33 15.42
CA CYS A 73 -0.47 -12.70 16.76
C CYS A 73 0.71 -13.12 17.65
N GLY A 74 0.74 -12.60 18.88
CA GLY A 74 1.83 -12.83 19.83
C GLY A 74 3.11 -12.04 19.55
N LYS A 75 3.11 -11.12 18.58
CA LYS A 75 4.21 -10.16 18.35
C LYS A 75 3.86 -8.81 18.96
N THR A 76 4.82 -7.89 18.96
CA THR A 76 4.59 -6.48 19.30
C THR A 76 3.48 -5.88 18.44
N SER A 77 2.71 -4.93 18.99
CA SER A 77 1.67 -4.21 18.25
C SER A 77 2.22 -3.49 17.01
N ALA A 78 3.51 -3.10 17.05
CA ALA A 78 4.24 -2.62 15.89
C ALA A 78 4.59 -3.77 14.93
N PHE A 79 4.20 -3.62 13.67
CA PHE A 79 4.34 -4.63 12.63
C PHE A 79 4.70 -3.99 11.28
N CYS A 80 5.67 -4.60 10.60
CA CYS A 80 6.06 -4.22 9.24
C CYS A 80 6.29 -5.47 8.38
N GLY A 81 5.54 -5.59 7.30
CA GLY A 81 5.54 -6.74 6.39
C GLY A 81 4.15 -7.03 5.84
N TYR A 82 4.06 -7.94 4.88
CA TYR A 82 2.80 -8.40 4.30
C TYR A 82 1.90 -7.30 3.74
N GLY A 83 2.43 -6.16 3.31
CA GLY A 83 1.64 -5.01 2.87
C GLY A 83 1.18 -4.09 4.00
N VAL A 84 1.69 -4.26 5.22
CA VAL A 84 1.33 -3.49 6.41
C VAL A 84 2.58 -2.85 7.02
N ALA A 85 2.46 -1.59 7.44
CA ALA A 85 3.41 -0.94 8.34
C ALA A 85 2.62 -0.05 9.31
N THR A 86 2.47 -0.51 10.56
CA THR A 86 1.66 0.16 11.60
C THR A 86 2.21 -0.13 12.99
N SER A 87 1.98 0.79 13.93
CA SER A 87 2.26 0.60 15.36
C SER A 87 1.18 -0.19 16.12
N ALA A 88 0.03 -0.45 15.49
CA ALA A 88 -1.13 -1.10 16.11
C ALA A 88 -1.82 -2.11 15.18
N ILE A 89 -1.15 -3.23 14.88
CA ILE A 89 -1.67 -4.26 13.95
C ILE A 89 -2.92 -4.98 14.46
N GLU A 90 -3.14 -5.03 15.76
CA GLU A 90 -4.32 -5.65 16.35
C GLU A 90 -5.60 -4.86 16.08
N SER A 91 -5.48 -3.53 15.98
CA SER A 91 -6.61 -2.62 15.74
C SER A 91 -6.19 -1.44 14.85
N PRO A 92 -5.82 -1.69 13.58
CA PRO A 92 -5.41 -0.62 12.67
C PRO A 92 -6.64 0.22 12.27
N ARG A 93 -6.43 1.53 12.08
CA ARG A 93 -7.49 2.45 11.66
C ARG A 93 -7.78 2.31 10.17
N VAL A 94 -8.43 1.21 9.78
CA VAL A 94 -8.76 0.91 8.37
C VAL A 94 -10.22 1.21 8.01
N PHE A 95 -11.12 1.24 9.01
CA PHE A 95 -12.50 1.65 8.82
C PHE A 95 -12.61 3.16 8.87
N TRP A 96 -13.33 3.73 7.91
CA TRP A 96 -13.57 5.16 7.86
C TRP A 96 -14.71 5.52 8.82
N ASP A 97 -14.43 6.46 9.72
CA ASP A 97 -15.37 7.02 10.71
C ASP A 97 -15.46 8.56 10.59
N GLY A 98 -15.09 9.09 9.43
CA GLY A 98 -14.91 10.53 9.21
C GLY A 98 -13.50 11.03 9.50
N ASN A 99 -12.57 10.18 9.96
CA ASN A 99 -11.14 10.51 10.15
C ASN A 99 -10.23 9.78 9.15
N ALA A 100 -8.93 10.11 9.20
CA ALA A 100 -7.91 9.49 8.39
C ALA A 100 -7.74 8.00 8.71
N THR A 101 -7.50 7.22 7.66
CA THR A 101 -7.26 5.77 7.75
C THR A 101 -5.82 5.45 7.39
N TYR A 102 -5.19 4.54 8.14
CA TYR A 102 -3.77 4.23 8.02
C TYR A 102 -3.50 2.74 8.13
N ILE A 103 -2.66 2.22 7.25
CA ILE A 103 -2.19 0.83 7.28
C ILE A 103 -0.74 0.65 6.80
N GLN A 104 -0.18 1.67 6.14
CA GLN A 104 1.16 1.63 5.54
C GLN A 104 2.03 2.85 5.87
N LYS A 105 1.48 3.91 6.49
CA LYS A 105 2.23 5.14 6.80
C LYS A 105 3.59 4.96 7.47
N GLU A 106 3.74 3.97 8.36
CA GLU A 106 4.99 3.75 9.09
C GLU A 106 6.11 3.20 8.19
N GLY A 107 5.79 2.85 6.94
CA GLY A 107 6.74 2.39 5.93
C GLY A 107 7.20 3.46 4.95
N ILE A 108 6.74 4.70 5.08
CA ILE A 108 7.15 5.80 4.18
C ILE A 108 8.63 6.11 4.37
N VAL A 109 9.35 6.27 3.26
CA VAL A 109 10.77 6.63 3.24
C VAL A 109 10.98 8.05 2.71
N ARG A 110 10.29 8.40 1.61
CA ARG A 110 10.31 9.76 1.04
C ARG A 110 8.91 10.19 0.70
N ASP A 111 8.54 11.38 1.15
CA ASP A 111 7.27 12.02 0.84
C ASP A 111 7.47 13.00 -0.33
N PHE A 112 6.71 12.82 -1.42
CA PHE A 112 6.71 13.72 -2.58
C PHE A 112 5.57 14.76 -2.51
N GLY A 113 4.64 14.60 -1.58
CA GLY A 113 3.53 15.51 -1.34
C GLY A 113 2.38 15.32 -2.31
N ILE A 114 1.70 16.45 -2.57
CA ILE A 114 0.37 16.50 -3.16
C ILE A 114 0.44 16.77 -4.66
N TYR A 115 -0.31 15.96 -5.42
CA TYR A 115 -0.50 16.09 -6.85
C TYR A 115 -1.99 16.20 -7.19
N PRO A 116 -2.32 16.90 -8.29
CA PRO A 116 -3.71 16.99 -8.74
C PRO A 116 -4.25 15.61 -9.17
N ASP A 117 -3.42 14.73 -9.74
CA ASP A 117 -3.82 13.43 -10.26
C ASP A 117 -2.64 12.46 -10.38
N PRO A 118 -2.90 11.15 -10.58
CA PRO A 118 -1.84 10.15 -10.71
C PRO A 118 -0.93 10.39 -11.93
N ASP A 119 -1.46 10.92 -13.04
CA ASP A 119 -0.68 11.07 -14.27
C ASP A 119 0.40 12.14 -14.10
N SER A 120 0.05 13.24 -13.45
CA SER A 120 1.00 14.30 -13.06
C SER A 120 2.09 13.76 -12.13
N PHE A 121 1.72 12.91 -11.17
CA PHE A 121 2.69 12.27 -10.28
C PHE A 121 3.63 11.31 -11.03
N PHE A 122 3.09 10.38 -11.81
CA PHE A 122 3.87 9.36 -12.49
C PHE A 122 4.73 9.90 -13.64
N LYS A 123 4.43 11.12 -14.13
CA LYS A 123 5.30 11.86 -15.04
C LYS A 123 6.65 12.19 -14.39
N ASP A 124 6.63 12.61 -13.14
CA ASP A 124 7.83 13.03 -12.39
C ASP A 124 8.45 11.87 -11.60
N HIS A 125 7.62 10.93 -11.14
CA HIS A 125 8.00 9.85 -10.24
C HIS A 125 7.50 8.50 -10.73
N SER A 126 8.34 7.78 -11.48
CA SER A 126 8.07 6.40 -11.90
C SER A 126 9.04 5.42 -11.23
N GLN A 127 8.59 4.18 -11.02
CA GLN A 127 9.50 3.15 -10.51
C GLN A 127 10.56 2.84 -11.57
N PRO A 128 11.86 3.03 -11.29
CA PRO A 128 12.91 2.70 -12.25
C PRO A 128 12.91 1.19 -12.54
N MET A 129 12.56 0.84 -13.77
CA MET A 129 12.50 -0.56 -14.21
C MET A 129 12.92 -0.69 -15.67
N GLY A 130 14.07 -1.32 -15.90
CA GLY A 130 14.53 -1.63 -17.26
C GLY A 130 13.61 -2.64 -17.97
N PRO A 131 13.67 -2.73 -19.31
CA PRO A 131 12.74 -3.52 -20.13
C PRO A 131 12.71 -5.01 -19.75
N VAL A 132 13.87 -5.61 -19.45
CA VAL A 132 13.98 -7.00 -19.02
C VAL A 132 13.29 -7.22 -17.67
N LYS A 133 13.56 -6.35 -16.67
CA LYS A 133 12.91 -6.43 -15.35
C LYS A 133 11.40 -6.26 -15.48
N ARG A 134 10.95 -5.36 -16.35
CA ARG A 134 9.53 -5.12 -16.64
C ARG A 134 8.86 -6.36 -17.21
N LEU A 135 9.50 -7.02 -18.18
CA LEU A 135 8.99 -8.25 -18.77
C LEU A 135 8.87 -9.38 -17.73
N VAL A 136 9.92 -9.59 -16.93
CA VAL A 136 9.93 -10.61 -15.86
C VAL A 136 8.85 -10.31 -14.82
N PHE A 137 8.68 -9.04 -14.43
CA PHE A 137 7.65 -8.63 -13.48
C PHE A 137 6.25 -8.94 -14.01
N MET A 138 5.96 -8.55 -15.25
CA MET A 138 4.64 -8.72 -15.86
C MET A 138 4.28 -10.20 -16.09
N THR A 139 5.25 -11.04 -16.43
CA THR A 139 5.00 -12.45 -16.81
C THR A 139 5.09 -13.42 -15.63
N VAL A 140 6.04 -13.23 -14.71
CA VAL A 140 6.34 -14.19 -13.64
C VAL A 140 6.13 -13.59 -12.26
N ALA A 141 6.82 -12.50 -11.92
CA ALA A 141 6.88 -12.03 -10.54
C ALA A 141 5.50 -11.64 -10.00
N ARG A 142 4.72 -10.87 -10.77
CA ARG A 142 3.35 -10.47 -10.39
C ARG A 142 2.44 -11.68 -10.15
N ARG A 143 2.55 -12.73 -10.97
CA ARG A 143 1.74 -13.95 -10.79
C ARG A 143 2.13 -14.70 -9.52
N ALA A 144 3.43 -14.77 -9.22
CA ALA A 144 3.92 -15.35 -7.96
C ALA A 144 3.42 -14.55 -6.75
N MET A 145 3.49 -13.21 -6.80
CA MET A 145 2.94 -12.31 -5.78
C MET A 145 1.45 -12.55 -5.55
N ASN A 146 0.64 -12.57 -6.61
CA ASN A 146 -0.80 -12.77 -6.51
C ASN A 146 -1.15 -14.14 -5.91
N ARG A 147 -0.41 -15.19 -6.25
CA ARG A 147 -0.58 -16.52 -5.64
C ARG A 147 -0.26 -16.49 -4.15
N GLN A 148 0.81 -15.81 -3.76
CA GLN A 148 1.21 -15.67 -2.36
C GLN A 148 0.16 -14.87 -1.56
N VAL A 149 -0.31 -13.74 -2.09
CA VAL A 149 -1.40 -12.95 -1.49
C VAL A 149 -2.67 -13.78 -1.33
N SER A 150 -3.03 -14.56 -2.36
CA SER A 150 -4.22 -15.44 -2.30
C SER A 150 -4.05 -16.54 -1.24
N ARG A 151 -2.87 -17.14 -1.12
CA ARG A 151 -2.56 -18.12 -0.08
C ARG A 151 -2.66 -17.52 1.31
N ILE A 152 -2.12 -16.31 1.52
CA ILE A 152 -2.22 -15.61 2.81
C ILE A 152 -3.68 -15.32 3.13
N ARG A 153 -4.45 -14.76 2.17
CA ARG A 153 -5.88 -14.47 2.32
C ARG A 153 -6.70 -15.69 2.73
N ALA A 154 -6.31 -16.88 2.24
CA ALA A 154 -7.00 -18.13 2.51
C ALA A 154 -6.60 -18.83 3.82
N ARG A 155 -5.71 -18.25 4.65
CA ARG A 155 -5.33 -18.80 5.98
C ARG A 155 -6.40 -18.53 7.06
N LEU A 156 -7.67 -18.53 6.65
CA LEU A 156 -8.79 -18.27 7.54
C LEU A 156 -9.09 -19.44 8.48
#